data_AF-A0A6P6W0G4-F1
#
_entry.id   AF-A0A6P6W0G4-F1
#
_cell.length_a   1.000
_cell.length_b   1.000
_cell.length_c   1.000
_cell.angle_alpha   90.00
_cell.angle_beta   90.00
_cell.angle_gamma   90.00
#
_symmetry.space_group_name_H-M   'P 1'
#
loop_
_entity.id
_entity.type
_entity.pdbx_description
1 polymer ?
#
loop_
_entity_poly.entity_id
_entity_poly.type
_entity_poly.pdbx_seq_one_letter_code
_entity_poly.pdbx_strand_id
1 'polypeptide(L)'
;MKSDQDSSNMKGKGGFRAASFVYALVSLENMGFVANMVSFVLYFQLQMYFKVSAAANTVTNLMGSTYLLSIFGGFISDTYINRFKTCLIFGVFELAALLLMTVQARYKDLQPSPCGKSSCLAGRVAVMFYASLSLVAMGTGGVRGALPALGADQFNQKDPKESKALATYFNFLLLSSTLGATIGVTIIVWVATNRHWWPGFLISLLATLVGFIFLVLGKPFYRLQLPGDSPLLRVIQVIVVAIKNRSLQHPSSPEELYEPEDKESSISTDQKIQHTEQFRWLDKAAILRDSNTKPAPWTVCTVTQVEEVKVLTRMLPIIASTIILNTCMAQLQTFSVTQGYYMNRVLGSFEVPAPSVPVIPLVFISILIPIYEFFFVPFARKITNHPSGVTQLQRVGVGLVLSVVSMTVAGFVEVKRKNHDLTYGKPVHVVWLSFQYGIFGIADMFTLVGLLEFFYKEAPVGMRSLSTSFTWLTQSFGYFLSSIFVDIINSVTRRTTHSKRGWLDGKLLDENHLDYFFWFLAILSLLNFFNYLYWASWYKYKQENVSSSADGICWSTNAMCAPQSLSASGVPLFKEPDDQADQNEARKTRTTATNGNGIVGNDEKSTEEANGKS
;
A
#
# COMPACT_ATOMS: atom_id res chain seq x y z
N MET A 1 31.12 9.23 30.07
CA MET A 1 31.11 8.23 31.16
C MET A 1 29.98 7.20 31.05
N LYS A 2 28.68 7.57 31.00
CA LYS A 2 27.60 6.60 30.69
C LYS A 2 27.56 6.21 29.19
N SER A 3 28.05 7.09 28.32
CA SER A 3 28.23 6.89 26.87
C SER A 3 29.34 5.90 26.49
N ASP A 4 30.40 5.81 27.31
CA ASP A 4 31.59 5.01 27.00
C ASP A 4 31.48 3.57 27.51
N GLN A 5 30.58 3.33 28.48
CA GLN A 5 30.31 2.00 28.99
C GLN A 5 29.35 1.20 28.07
N ASP A 6 28.42 1.89 27.40
CA ASP A 6 27.53 1.28 26.39
C ASP A 6 28.27 0.93 25.08
N SER A 7 29.28 1.69 24.68
CA SER A 7 30.07 1.42 23.46
C SER A 7 30.92 0.15 23.59
N SER A 8 31.40 -0.18 24.80
CA SER A 8 32.14 -1.42 25.07
C SER A 8 31.25 -2.69 25.01
N ASN A 9 29.96 -2.55 25.32
CA ASN A 9 28.96 -3.64 25.33
C ASN A 9 28.31 -3.92 23.96
N MET A 10 28.72 -3.19 22.91
CA MET A 10 28.25 -3.32 21.53
C MET A 10 29.20 -4.09 20.60
N LYS A 11 30.43 -4.38 21.03
CA LYS A 11 31.36 -5.23 20.25
C LYS A 11 30.82 -6.68 20.20
N GLY A 12 30.32 -7.10 19.04
CA GLY A 12 29.85 -8.47 18.78
C GLY A 12 28.33 -8.69 18.72
N LYS A 13 27.50 -7.64 18.89
CA LYS A 13 26.04 -7.70 18.73
C LYS A 13 25.62 -7.27 17.32
N GLY A 14 24.47 -7.74 16.85
CA GLY A 14 23.87 -7.38 15.56
C GLY A 14 24.27 -8.29 14.39
N GLY A 15 24.07 -7.78 13.17
CA GLY A 15 24.35 -8.49 11.92
C GLY A 15 23.41 -9.66 11.63
N PHE A 16 23.78 -10.49 10.64
CA PHE A 16 22.94 -11.58 10.15
C PHE A 16 22.65 -12.68 11.17
N ARG A 17 23.54 -12.89 12.16
CA ARG A 17 23.29 -13.85 13.26
C ARG A 17 22.08 -13.41 14.08
N ALA A 18 22.01 -12.13 14.44
CA ALA A 18 20.86 -11.57 15.13
C ALA A 18 19.61 -11.58 14.24
N ALA A 19 19.74 -11.18 12.97
CA ALA A 19 18.63 -11.18 12.02
C ALA A 19 18.03 -12.58 11.76
N SER A 20 18.81 -13.66 11.89
CA SER A 20 18.31 -15.03 11.69
C SER A 20 17.14 -15.41 12.60
N PHE A 21 17.14 -14.92 13.85
CA PHE A 21 16.03 -15.12 14.79
C PHE A 21 14.78 -14.35 14.38
N VAL A 22 14.94 -13.17 13.77
CA VAL A 22 13.83 -12.37 13.21
C VAL A 22 13.24 -13.09 11.99
N TYR A 23 14.08 -13.64 11.11
CA TYR A 23 13.61 -14.45 9.97
C TYR A 23 12.81 -15.68 10.42
N ALA A 24 13.25 -16.37 11.47
CA ALA A 24 12.54 -17.51 12.03
C ALA A 24 11.14 -17.11 12.53
N LEU A 25 11.02 -16.02 13.31
CA LEU A 25 9.73 -15.51 13.75
C LEU A 25 8.84 -15.12 12.57
N VAL A 26 9.35 -14.32 11.63
CA VAL A 26 8.59 -13.88 10.45
C VAL A 26 8.09 -15.07 9.65
N SER A 27 8.92 -16.08 9.42
CA SER A 27 8.50 -17.25 8.66
C SER A 27 7.40 -18.01 9.40
N LEU A 28 7.58 -18.31 10.68
CA LEU A 28 6.66 -19.12 11.48
C LEU A 28 5.33 -18.42 11.79
N GLU A 29 5.35 -17.11 12.10
CA GLU A 29 4.12 -16.32 12.28
C GLU A 29 3.35 -16.21 10.96
N ASN A 30 4.06 -15.92 9.85
CA ASN A 30 3.39 -15.69 8.57
C ASN A 30 2.77 -16.97 7.98
N MET A 31 3.27 -18.17 8.34
CA MET A 31 2.60 -19.44 8.05
C MET A 31 1.16 -19.44 8.59
N GLY A 32 1.01 -19.17 9.89
CA GLY A 32 -0.28 -19.20 10.55
C GLY A 32 -1.18 -18.05 10.12
N PHE A 33 -0.62 -16.84 10.04
CA PHE A 33 -1.37 -15.64 9.65
C PHE A 33 -1.99 -15.77 8.26
N VAL A 34 -1.20 -16.12 7.24
CA VAL A 34 -1.71 -16.20 5.87
C VAL A 34 -2.70 -17.34 5.72
N ALA A 35 -2.44 -18.50 6.32
CA ALA A 35 -3.36 -19.64 6.31
C ALA A 35 -4.72 -19.27 6.93
N ASN A 36 -4.69 -18.58 8.07
CA ASN A 36 -5.87 -18.13 8.77
C ASN A 36 -6.64 -17.06 7.96
N MET A 37 -5.92 -16.06 7.43
CA MET A 37 -6.49 -14.97 6.62
C MET A 37 -7.35 -15.49 5.47
N VAL A 38 -6.82 -16.42 4.66
CA VAL A 38 -7.54 -16.97 3.50
C VAL A 38 -8.66 -17.94 3.91
N SER A 39 -8.55 -18.55 5.09
CA SER A 39 -9.48 -19.57 5.59
C SER A 39 -10.66 -18.98 6.37
N PHE A 40 -10.52 -17.80 6.97
CA PHE A 40 -11.51 -17.23 7.88
C PHE A 40 -12.88 -17.04 7.24
N VAL A 41 -12.95 -16.68 5.97
CA VAL A 41 -14.25 -16.48 5.29
C VAL A 41 -15.07 -17.78 5.30
N LEU A 42 -14.43 -18.93 5.03
CA LEU A 42 -15.09 -20.23 5.07
C LEU A 42 -15.33 -20.70 6.50
N TYR A 43 -14.42 -20.43 7.43
CA TYR A 43 -14.63 -20.76 8.84
C TYR A 43 -15.86 -20.01 9.40
N PHE A 44 -15.98 -18.71 9.13
CA PHE A 44 -17.12 -17.90 9.58
C PHE A 44 -18.43 -18.36 8.92
N GLN A 45 -18.40 -18.73 7.64
CA GLN A 45 -19.56 -19.23 6.92
C GLN A 45 -20.00 -20.62 7.41
N LEU A 46 -19.07 -21.58 7.51
CA LEU A 46 -19.37 -22.99 7.73
C LEU A 46 -19.47 -23.39 9.20
N GLN A 47 -18.69 -22.75 10.09
CA GLN A 47 -18.66 -23.08 11.52
C GLN A 47 -19.40 -22.05 12.38
N MET A 48 -19.30 -20.75 12.04
CA MET A 48 -20.04 -19.69 12.74
C MET A 48 -21.40 -19.36 12.11
N TYR A 49 -21.77 -20.06 11.03
CA TYR A 49 -23.05 -19.96 10.33
C TYR A 49 -23.39 -18.53 9.87
N PHE A 50 -22.39 -17.74 9.49
CA PHE A 50 -22.61 -16.42 8.90
C PHE A 50 -23.13 -16.54 7.47
N LYS A 51 -23.93 -15.56 7.04
CA LYS A 51 -24.19 -15.32 5.62
C LYS A 51 -22.89 -14.95 4.90
N VAL A 52 -22.84 -15.15 3.58
CA VAL A 52 -21.64 -14.92 2.77
C VAL A 52 -21.12 -13.49 2.90
N SER A 53 -21.99 -12.48 2.80
CA SER A 53 -21.61 -11.07 2.97
C SER A 53 -21.14 -10.73 4.39
N ALA A 54 -21.79 -11.26 5.42
CA ALA A 54 -21.38 -11.05 6.80
C ALA A 54 -20.01 -11.69 7.11
N ALA A 55 -19.75 -12.88 6.57
CA ALA A 55 -18.45 -13.54 6.67
C ALA A 55 -17.35 -12.71 5.98
N ALA A 56 -17.60 -12.28 4.73
CA ALA A 56 -16.67 -11.42 3.99
C ALA A 56 -16.39 -10.12 4.76
N ASN A 57 -17.42 -9.39 5.21
CA ASN A 57 -17.27 -8.14 5.95
C ASN A 57 -16.51 -8.31 7.27
N THR A 58 -16.73 -9.43 7.97
CA THR A 58 -16.00 -9.72 9.22
C THR A 58 -14.52 -9.94 8.96
N VAL A 59 -14.17 -10.68 7.90
CA VAL A 59 -12.76 -10.86 7.49
C VAL A 59 -12.16 -9.53 7.06
N THR A 60 -12.84 -8.75 6.21
CA THR A 60 -12.29 -7.49 5.70
C THR A 60 -12.14 -6.44 6.80
N ASN A 61 -13.07 -6.38 7.75
CA ASN A 61 -12.93 -5.52 8.93
C ASN A 61 -11.78 -5.97 9.85
N LEU A 62 -11.60 -7.28 10.05
CA LEU A 62 -10.49 -7.82 10.83
C LEU A 62 -9.14 -7.46 10.20
N MET A 63 -8.97 -7.72 8.91
CA MET A 63 -7.73 -7.45 8.19
C MET A 63 -7.46 -5.94 8.09
N GLY A 64 -8.50 -5.15 7.79
CA GLY A 64 -8.42 -3.69 7.79
C GLY A 64 -7.94 -3.13 9.14
N SER A 65 -8.47 -3.67 10.24
CA SER A 65 -8.06 -3.31 11.60
C SER A 65 -6.64 -3.76 11.91
N THR A 66 -6.24 -4.96 11.49
CA THR A 66 -4.89 -5.51 11.70
C THR A 66 -3.83 -4.64 11.02
N TYR A 67 -4.08 -4.21 9.77
CA TYR A 67 -3.17 -3.32 9.05
C TYR A 67 -3.12 -1.92 9.65
N LEU A 68 -4.26 -1.38 10.11
CA LEU A 68 -4.28 -0.09 10.82
C LEU A 68 -3.48 -0.15 12.14
N LEU A 69 -3.69 -1.24 12.91
CA LEU A 69 -2.99 -1.48 14.16
C LEU A 69 -1.49 -1.75 13.95
N SER A 70 -1.07 -2.13 12.74
CA SER A 70 0.36 -2.24 12.42
C SER A 70 1.06 -0.88 12.44
N ILE A 71 0.40 0.16 11.95
CA ILE A 71 0.92 1.53 12.02
C ILE A 71 1.00 1.98 13.49
N PHE A 72 -0.02 1.67 14.27
CA PHE A 72 -0.06 1.96 15.70
C PHE A 72 1.04 1.21 16.48
N GLY A 73 1.28 -0.07 16.14
CA GLY A 73 2.36 -0.87 16.69
C GLY A 73 3.74 -0.28 16.41
N GLY A 74 3.97 0.14 15.16
CA GLY A 74 5.18 0.86 14.76
C GLY A 74 5.37 2.14 15.57
N PHE A 75 4.32 2.96 15.67
CA PHE A 75 4.33 4.20 16.46
C PHE A 75 4.67 3.97 17.95
N ILE A 76 4.08 2.95 18.59
CA ILE A 76 4.41 2.57 19.97
C ILE A 76 5.88 2.18 20.09
N SER A 77 6.36 1.38 19.13
CA SER A 77 7.72 0.85 19.12
C SER A 77 8.81 1.90 18.90
N ASP A 78 8.43 2.99 18.22
CA ASP A 78 9.33 4.10 17.97
C ASP A 78 9.31 5.10 19.13
N THR A 79 8.14 5.38 19.72
CA THR A 79 7.94 6.50 20.66
C THR A 79 8.04 6.11 22.15
N TYR A 80 7.47 4.98 22.56
CA TYR A 80 7.23 4.69 23.98
C TYR A 80 8.01 3.49 24.50
N ILE A 81 8.11 2.41 23.71
CA ILE A 81 8.66 1.11 24.14
C ILE A 81 9.62 0.62 23.07
N ASN A 82 10.75 0.02 23.44
CA ASN A 82 11.66 -0.53 22.44
C ASN A 82 11.01 -1.64 21.59
N ARG A 83 11.44 -1.77 20.32
CA ARG A 83 10.84 -2.67 19.32
C ARG A 83 10.78 -4.13 19.75
N PHE A 84 11.80 -4.63 20.44
CA PHE A 84 11.82 -6.00 20.98
C PHE A 84 10.71 -6.25 22.02
N LYS A 85 10.55 -5.36 23.01
CA LYS A 85 9.48 -5.47 24.01
C LYS A 85 8.10 -5.31 23.36
N THR A 86 7.98 -4.42 22.38
CA THR A 86 6.74 -4.25 21.61
C THR A 86 6.33 -5.55 20.93
N CYS A 87 7.25 -6.22 20.21
CA CYS A 87 6.98 -7.53 19.61
C CYS A 87 6.54 -8.58 20.65
N LEU A 88 7.16 -8.62 21.84
CA LEU A 88 6.78 -9.59 22.87
C LEU A 88 5.40 -9.31 23.48
N ILE A 89 5.09 -8.05 23.80
CA ILE A 89 3.79 -7.67 24.37
C ILE A 89 2.67 -8.00 23.39
N PHE A 90 2.82 -7.59 22.13
CA PHE A 90 1.85 -7.88 21.09
C PHE A 90 1.79 -9.37 20.73
N GLY A 91 2.93 -10.08 20.80
CA GLY A 91 2.98 -11.53 20.64
C GLY A 91 2.17 -12.31 21.69
N VAL A 92 2.10 -11.83 22.94
CA VAL A 92 1.23 -12.43 23.96
C VAL A 92 -0.24 -12.31 23.56
N PHE A 93 -0.67 -11.16 23.04
CA PHE A 93 -2.04 -10.99 22.53
C PHE A 93 -2.32 -11.92 21.35
N GLU A 94 -1.37 -12.07 20.42
CA GLU A 94 -1.51 -12.96 19.27
C GLU A 94 -1.63 -14.43 19.69
N LEU A 95 -0.76 -14.91 20.59
CA LEU A 95 -0.80 -16.27 21.11
C LEU A 95 -2.09 -16.55 21.89
N ALA A 96 -2.54 -15.60 22.72
CA ALA A 96 -3.81 -15.71 23.43
C ALA A 96 -4.98 -15.80 22.45
N ALA A 97 -4.95 -15.01 21.36
CA ALA A 97 -5.97 -15.03 20.34
C ALA A 97 -6.05 -16.39 19.63
N LEU A 98 -4.91 -16.90 19.15
CA LEU A 98 -4.84 -18.21 18.49
C LEU A 98 -5.25 -19.36 19.41
N LEU A 99 -4.93 -19.27 20.71
CA LEU A 99 -5.39 -20.22 21.72
C LEU A 99 -6.91 -20.18 21.86
N LEU A 100 -7.51 -18.99 22.03
CA LEU A 100 -8.96 -18.83 22.12
C LEU A 100 -9.66 -19.38 20.87
N MET A 101 -9.15 -19.07 19.67
CA MET A 101 -9.70 -19.58 18.42
C MET A 101 -9.60 -21.11 18.32
N THR A 102 -8.47 -21.68 18.75
CA THR A 102 -8.27 -23.14 18.76
C THR A 102 -9.26 -23.83 19.70
N VAL A 103 -9.43 -23.30 20.92
CA VAL A 103 -10.39 -23.80 21.91
C VAL A 103 -11.82 -23.70 21.37
N GLN A 104 -12.19 -22.55 20.81
CA GLN A 104 -13.51 -22.32 20.25
C GLN A 104 -13.81 -23.25 19.05
N ALA A 105 -12.80 -23.54 18.22
CA ALA A 105 -12.94 -24.47 17.12
C ALA A 105 -13.01 -25.95 17.56
N ARG A 106 -12.48 -26.29 18.74
CA ARG A 106 -12.43 -27.67 19.25
C ARG A 106 -13.71 -28.13 19.92
N TYR A 107 -14.33 -27.26 20.71
CA TYR A 107 -15.49 -27.59 21.54
C TYR A 107 -16.78 -27.12 20.88
N LYS A 108 -17.68 -28.06 20.60
CA LYS A 108 -18.98 -27.78 19.97
C LYS A 108 -19.87 -26.86 20.82
N ASP A 109 -19.74 -26.92 22.16
CA ASP A 109 -20.50 -26.07 23.08
C ASP A 109 -20.11 -24.58 22.98
N LEU A 110 -18.95 -24.29 22.41
CA LEU A 110 -18.45 -22.93 22.15
C LEU A 110 -18.71 -22.48 20.71
N GLN A 111 -19.46 -23.26 19.93
CA GLN A 111 -19.89 -22.92 18.57
C GLN A 111 -21.39 -22.61 18.54
N PRO A 112 -21.84 -21.68 17.70
CA PRO A 112 -23.26 -21.36 17.60
C PRO A 112 -24.04 -22.51 16.96
N SER A 113 -25.26 -22.74 17.40
CA SER A 113 -26.19 -23.65 16.73
C SER A 113 -26.80 -23.00 15.47
N PRO A 114 -27.10 -23.75 14.39
CA PRO A 114 -27.74 -23.22 13.20
C PRO A 114 -29.10 -22.56 13.54
N CYS A 115 -29.22 -21.26 13.29
CA CYS A 115 -30.39 -20.47 13.71
C CYS A 115 -31.15 -19.80 12.55
N GLY A 116 -30.68 -19.93 11.31
CA GLY A 116 -31.33 -19.36 10.11
C GLY A 116 -31.33 -17.82 10.01
N LYS A 117 -30.67 -17.10 10.93
CA LYS A 117 -30.53 -15.63 10.92
C LYS A 117 -29.23 -15.18 10.22
N SER A 118 -29.01 -13.86 10.09
CA SER A 118 -27.80 -13.27 9.51
C SER A 118 -26.52 -13.58 10.30
N SER A 119 -26.64 -13.65 11.63
CA SER A 119 -25.62 -14.16 12.55
C SER A 119 -26.32 -14.98 13.63
N CYS A 120 -25.74 -16.14 13.93
CA CYS A 120 -26.20 -17.04 14.99
C CYS A 120 -25.40 -16.92 16.28
N LEU A 121 -24.47 -15.96 16.34
CA LEU A 121 -23.67 -15.71 17.52
C LEU A 121 -24.50 -14.97 18.57
N ALA A 122 -24.63 -15.55 19.75
CA ALA A 122 -25.26 -14.93 20.90
C ALA A 122 -24.50 -15.27 22.19
N GLY A 123 -24.63 -14.40 23.20
CA GLY A 123 -24.09 -14.62 24.53
C GLY A 123 -22.57 -14.85 24.57
N ARG A 124 -22.14 -15.86 25.34
CA ARG A 124 -20.72 -16.14 25.62
C ARG A 124 -19.91 -16.49 24.37
N VAL A 125 -20.53 -17.18 23.40
CA VAL A 125 -19.90 -17.59 22.14
C VAL A 125 -19.52 -16.38 21.28
N ALA A 126 -20.42 -15.38 21.22
CA ALA A 126 -20.16 -14.13 20.51
C ALA A 126 -19.01 -13.33 21.13
N VAL A 127 -19.01 -13.22 22.47
CA VAL A 127 -17.96 -12.52 23.22
C VAL A 127 -16.60 -13.18 22.97
N MET A 128 -16.51 -14.50 23.06
CA MET A 128 -15.27 -15.24 22.81
C MET A 128 -14.78 -15.05 21.38
N PHE A 129 -15.69 -15.13 20.39
CA PHE A 129 -15.36 -14.96 18.99
C PHE A 129 -14.80 -13.56 18.70
N TYR A 130 -15.54 -12.50 19.02
CA TYR A 130 -15.10 -11.13 18.74
C TYR A 130 -13.88 -10.74 19.58
N ALA A 131 -13.78 -11.19 20.84
CA ALA A 131 -12.57 -10.98 21.64
C ALA A 131 -11.34 -11.62 20.98
N SER A 132 -11.47 -12.86 20.49
CA SER A 132 -10.37 -13.52 19.79
C SER A 132 -9.96 -12.76 18.52
N LEU A 133 -10.91 -12.27 17.72
CA LEU A 133 -10.64 -11.47 16.52
C LEU A 133 -9.95 -10.14 16.84
N SER A 134 -10.41 -9.43 17.88
CA SER A 134 -9.77 -8.18 18.32
C SER A 134 -8.34 -8.43 18.82
N LEU A 135 -8.10 -9.53 19.54
CA LEU A 135 -6.76 -9.90 19.99
C LEU A 135 -5.85 -10.32 18.83
N VAL A 136 -6.36 -11.02 17.81
CA VAL A 136 -5.61 -11.31 16.57
C VAL A 136 -5.18 -10.00 15.91
N ALA A 137 -6.11 -9.06 15.73
CA ALA A 137 -5.82 -7.78 15.07
C ALA A 137 -4.78 -6.96 15.83
N MET A 138 -4.91 -6.90 17.16
CA MET A 138 -3.99 -6.18 18.04
C MET A 138 -2.60 -6.84 18.06
N GLY A 139 -2.54 -8.16 18.28
CA GLY A 139 -1.29 -8.88 18.38
C GLY A 139 -0.52 -8.89 17.06
N THR A 140 -1.14 -9.40 16.01
CA THR A 140 -0.50 -9.51 14.68
C THR A 140 -0.13 -8.13 14.15
N GLY A 141 -1.03 -7.14 14.30
CA GLY A 141 -0.77 -5.76 13.89
C GLY A 141 0.45 -5.20 14.60
N GLY A 142 0.46 -5.25 15.93
CA GLY A 142 1.55 -4.71 16.74
C GLY A 142 2.92 -5.34 16.43
N VAL A 143 2.96 -6.66 16.21
CA VAL A 143 4.19 -7.38 15.83
C VAL A 143 4.67 -6.93 14.45
N ARG A 144 3.78 -6.86 13.45
CA ARG A 144 4.11 -6.43 12.08
C ARG A 144 4.62 -4.99 12.01
N GLY A 145 4.12 -4.12 12.88
CA GLY A 145 4.58 -2.74 13.00
C GLY A 145 6.03 -2.60 13.47
N ALA A 146 6.47 -3.47 14.39
CA ALA A 146 7.75 -3.34 15.07
C ALA A 146 8.86 -4.29 14.55
N LEU A 147 8.49 -5.48 14.06
CA LEU A 147 9.43 -6.57 13.78
C LEU A 147 10.40 -6.31 12.61
N PRO A 148 9.97 -5.79 11.44
CA PRO A 148 10.89 -5.46 10.37
C PRO A 148 11.95 -4.44 10.79
N ALA A 149 11.53 -3.46 11.59
CA ALA A 149 12.37 -2.39 12.11
C ALA A 149 13.35 -2.92 13.16
N LEU A 150 12.94 -3.85 14.03
CA LEU A 150 13.83 -4.54 14.97
C LEU A 150 14.98 -5.27 14.25
N GLY A 151 14.68 -5.97 13.14
CA GLY A 151 15.74 -6.63 12.37
C GLY A 151 16.61 -5.66 11.58
N ALA A 152 16.06 -4.53 11.11
CA ALA A 152 16.83 -3.47 10.48
C ALA A 152 17.84 -2.82 11.45
N ASP A 153 17.47 -2.67 12.73
CA ASP A 153 18.35 -2.11 13.78
C ASP A 153 19.62 -2.94 14.04
N GLN A 154 19.67 -4.17 13.51
CA GLN A 154 20.84 -5.03 13.64
C GLN A 154 22.00 -4.58 12.74
N PHE A 155 21.75 -3.65 11.81
CA PHE A 155 22.71 -3.11 10.86
C PHE A 155 22.86 -1.60 11.03
N ASN A 156 24.09 -1.11 11.14
CA ASN A 156 24.42 0.29 11.30
C ASN A 156 24.46 0.99 9.93
N GLN A 157 23.56 1.93 9.70
CA GLN A 157 23.49 2.68 8.43
C GLN A 157 24.71 3.59 8.20
N LYS A 158 25.46 3.95 9.26
CA LYS A 158 26.65 4.81 9.15
C LYS A 158 27.87 4.08 8.58
N ASP A 159 27.89 2.74 8.63
CA ASP A 159 28.95 1.94 8.00
C ASP A 159 28.53 1.57 6.57
N PRO A 160 29.28 1.96 5.53
CA PRO A 160 28.99 1.62 4.14
C PRO A 160 28.84 0.10 3.90
N LYS A 161 29.53 -0.75 4.67
CA LYS A 161 29.42 -2.21 4.56
C LYS A 161 28.10 -2.71 5.15
N GLU A 162 27.73 -2.26 6.35
CA GLU A 162 26.48 -2.66 7.00
C GLU A 162 25.24 -2.04 6.31
N SER A 163 25.37 -0.86 5.69
CA SER A 163 24.32 -0.23 4.88
C SER A 163 23.95 -1.06 3.64
N LYS A 164 24.94 -1.62 2.93
CA LYS A 164 24.67 -2.58 1.83
C LYS A 164 24.04 -3.88 2.36
N ALA A 165 24.46 -4.36 3.52
CA ALA A 165 23.89 -5.55 4.16
C ALA A 165 22.43 -5.37 4.56
N LEU A 166 21.98 -4.14 4.85
CA LEU A 166 20.58 -3.85 5.17
C LEU A 166 19.62 -4.15 4.00
N ALA A 167 20.01 -3.86 2.77
CA ALA A 167 19.23 -4.23 1.59
C ALA A 167 19.11 -5.76 1.47
N THR A 168 20.22 -6.47 1.68
CA THR A 168 20.23 -7.94 1.75
C THR A 168 19.34 -8.45 2.88
N TYR A 169 19.29 -7.77 4.03
CA TYR A 169 18.41 -8.14 5.13
C TYR A 169 16.93 -8.13 4.72
N PHE A 170 16.48 -7.07 4.05
CA PHE A 170 15.09 -6.98 3.57
C PHE A 170 14.76 -8.02 2.52
N ASN A 171 15.70 -8.38 1.65
CA ASN A 171 15.52 -9.47 0.68
C ASN A 171 15.30 -10.82 1.39
N PHE A 172 16.12 -11.15 2.40
CA PHE A 172 15.94 -12.36 3.19
C PHE A 172 14.66 -12.33 4.05
N LEU A 173 14.26 -11.15 4.54
CA LEU A 173 13.01 -10.96 5.26
C LEU A 173 11.81 -11.30 4.36
N LEU A 174 11.81 -10.78 3.13
CA LEU A 174 10.78 -11.07 2.13
C LEU A 174 10.77 -12.56 1.76
N LEU A 175 11.94 -13.16 1.51
CA LEU A 175 12.06 -14.59 1.24
C LEU A 175 11.49 -15.44 2.38
N SER A 176 11.82 -15.11 3.63
CA SER A 176 11.34 -15.83 4.82
C SER A 176 9.83 -15.71 5.00
N SER A 177 9.29 -14.51 4.73
CA SER A 177 7.85 -14.24 4.74
C SER A 177 7.13 -15.05 3.66
N THR A 178 7.61 -15.04 2.41
CA THR A 178 7.02 -15.79 1.30
C THR A 178 7.06 -17.29 1.56
N LEU A 179 8.18 -17.84 2.04
CA LEU A 179 8.29 -19.25 2.40
C LEU A 179 7.25 -19.65 3.46
N GLY A 180 7.10 -18.82 4.49
CA GLY A 180 6.08 -19.01 5.52
C GLY A 180 4.67 -19.01 4.93
N ALA A 181 4.34 -17.98 4.14
CA ALA A 181 3.04 -17.86 3.47
C ALA A 181 2.72 -19.09 2.60
N THR A 182 3.67 -19.56 1.79
CA THR A 182 3.51 -20.73 0.91
C THR A 182 3.20 -21.99 1.72
N ILE A 183 3.91 -22.25 2.82
CA ILE A 183 3.64 -23.38 3.71
C ILE A 183 2.26 -23.24 4.35
N GLY A 184 1.88 -22.04 4.77
CA GLY A 184 0.57 -21.75 5.34
C GLY A 184 -0.59 -22.07 4.39
N VAL A 185 -0.59 -21.50 3.19
CA VAL A 185 -1.67 -21.68 2.21
C VAL A 185 -1.76 -23.09 1.63
N THR A 186 -0.73 -23.91 1.79
CA THR A 186 -0.70 -25.31 1.32
C THR A 186 -1.01 -26.27 2.46
N ILE A 187 -0.10 -26.43 3.42
CA ILE A 187 -0.16 -27.47 4.45
C ILE A 187 -1.24 -27.13 5.50
N ILE A 188 -1.19 -25.94 6.09
CA ILE A 188 -2.10 -25.57 7.19
C ILE A 188 -3.53 -25.48 6.68
N VAL A 189 -3.74 -24.85 5.52
CA VAL A 189 -5.06 -24.80 4.88
C VAL A 189 -5.60 -26.21 4.59
N TRP A 190 -4.78 -27.10 4.02
CA TRP A 190 -5.22 -28.48 3.74
C TRP A 190 -5.66 -29.21 5.01
N VAL A 191 -4.92 -29.06 6.11
CA VAL A 191 -5.31 -29.64 7.41
C VAL A 191 -6.62 -29.02 7.91
N ALA A 192 -6.74 -27.69 7.85
CA ALA A 192 -7.91 -26.95 8.35
C ALA A 192 -9.20 -27.33 7.61
N THR A 193 -9.13 -27.54 6.29
CA THR A 193 -10.30 -27.80 5.46
C THR A 193 -10.66 -29.28 5.32
N ASN A 194 -9.67 -30.20 5.30
CA ASN A 194 -9.92 -31.62 5.02
C ASN A 194 -10.02 -32.50 6.27
N ARG A 195 -9.48 -32.04 7.41
CA ARG A 195 -9.63 -32.73 8.70
C ARG A 195 -10.67 -32.03 9.54
N HIS A 196 -10.24 -30.98 10.24
CA HIS A 196 -11.06 -30.12 11.08
C HIS A 196 -10.37 -28.76 11.16
N TRP A 197 -11.08 -27.72 11.60
CA TRP A 197 -10.51 -26.37 11.70
C TRP A 197 -9.53 -26.21 12.88
N TRP A 198 -9.81 -26.87 14.02
CA TRP A 198 -9.01 -26.72 15.24
C TRP A 198 -7.54 -27.16 15.12
N PRO A 199 -7.16 -28.26 14.42
CA PRO A 199 -5.76 -28.62 14.23
C PRO A 199 -5.02 -27.59 13.38
N GLY A 200 -5.69 -26.97 12.40
CA GLY A 200 -5.11 -25.88 11.61
C GLY A 200 -4.73 -24.70 12.51
N PHE A 201 -5.66 -24.24 13.35
CA PHE A 201 -5.39 -23.18 14.33
C PHE A 201 -4.34 -23.57 15.37
N LEU A 202 -4.32 -24.83 15.80
CA LEU A 202 -3.29 -25.33 16.72
C LEU A 202 -1.90 -25.33 16.09
N ILE A 203 -1.76 -25.75 14.82
CA ILE A 203 -0.48 -25.69 14.11
C ILE A 203 -0.01 -24.24 13.99
N SER A 204 -0.90 -23.31 13.64
CA SER A 204 -0.61 -21.88 13.62
C SER A 204 -0.14 -21.38 15.00
N LEU A 205 -0.84 -21.74 16.08
CA LEU A 205 -0.47 -21.39 17.45
C LEU A 205 0.92 -21.89 17.83
N LEU A 206 1.21 -23.18 17.56
CA LEU A 206 2.49 -23.79 17.91
C LEU A 206 3.64 -23.20 17.07
N ALA A 207 3.41 -22.96 15.78
CA ALA A 207 4.40 -22.30 14.91
C ALA A 207 4.73 -20.90 15.42
N THR A 208 3.72 -20.06 15.65
CA THR A 208 3.89 -18.71 16.21
C THR A 208 4.58 -18.75 17.57
N LEU A 209 4.22 -19.68 18.46
CA LEU A 209 4.86 -19.84 19.78
C LEU A 209 6.36 -20.14 19.64
N VAL A 210 6.70 -21.09 18.76
CA VAL A 210 8.10 -21.41 18.46
C VAL A 210 8.83 -20.20 17.87
N GLY A 211 8.18 -19.43 16.99
CA GLY A 211 8.72 -18.17 16.47
C GLY A 211 9.07 -17.17 17.57
N PHE A 212 8.18 -16.98 18.55
CA PHE A 212 8.46 -16.10 19.69
C PHE A 212 9.56 -16.63 20.61
N ILE A 213 9.67 -17.95 20.77
CA ILE A 213 10.81 -18.56 21.48
C ILE A 213 12.12 -18.21 20.77
N PHE A 214 12.19 -18.33 19.43
CA PHE A 214 13.37 -17.89 18.67
C PHE A 214 13.66 -16.41 18.87
N LEU A 215 12.65 -15.54 18.86
CA LEU A 215 12.84 -14.11 19.12
C LEU A 215 13.46 -13.88 20.52
N VAL A 216 12.96 -14.56 21.56
CA VAL A 216 13.50 -14.42 22.93
C VAL A 216 14.94 -14.95 23.02
N LEU A 217 15.24 -16.10 22.39
CA LEU A 217 16.60 -16.66 22.34
C LEU A 217 17.59 -15.74 21.62
N GLY A 218 17.11 -14.90 20.70
CA GLY A 218 17.91 -13.90 20.00
C GLY A 218 18.36 -12.71 20.88
N LYS A 219 17.73 -12.50 22.05
CA LYS A 219 17.97 -11.34 22.93
C LYS A 219 19.46 -11.01 23.21
N PRO A 220 20.34 -11.99 23.51
CA PRO A 220 21.77 -11.70 23.76
C PRO A 220 22.50 -11.14 22.54
N PHE A 221 22.01 -11.42 21.33
CA PHE A 221 22.62 -11.02 20.06
C PHE A 221 22.09 -9.70 19.52
N TYR A 222 20.93 -9.22 19.98
CA TYR A 222 20.31 -8.02 19.45
C TYR A 222 21.03 -6.72 19.84
N ARG A 223 21.16 -5.82 18.87
CA ARG A 223 21.32 -4.38 19.10
C ARG A 223 19.93 -3.81 19.35
N LEU A 224 19.64 -3.43 20.60
CA LEU A 224 18.37 -2.81 20.97
C LEU A 224 18.54 -1.30 20.96
N GLN A 225 17.87 -0.62 20.04
CA GLN A 225 17.83 0.83 20.03
C GLN A 225 16.85 1.35 21.10
N LEU A 226 17.19 2.49 21.68
CA LEU A 226 16.29 3.25 22.53
C LEU A 226 15.19 3.90 21.65
N PRO A 227 13.95 4.05 22.16
CA PRO A 227 12.91 4.80 21.46
C PRO A 227 13.40 6.19 21.06
N GLY A 228 13.03 6.64 19.86
CA GLY A 228 13.40 7.92 19.27
C GLY A 228 12.18 8.73 18.83
N ASP A 229 12.38 9.89 18.21
CA ASP A 229 11.26 10.70 17.72
C ASP A 229 10.60 10.05 16.49
N SER A 230 9.30 9.71 16.61
CA SER A 230 8.56 9.10 15.50
C SER A 230 8.43 10.08 14.32
N PRO A 231 8.69 9.64 13.07
CA PRO A 231 8.44 10.45 11.89
C PRO A 231 6.96 10.88 11.75
N LEU A 232 6.02 10.08 12.26
CA LEU A 232 4.59 10.46 12.32
C LEU A 232 4.37 11.69 13.21
N LEU A 233 5.11 11.81 14.31
CA LEU A 233 5.02 12.94 15.21
C LEU A 233 5.48 14.23 14.52
N ARG A 234 6.54 14.16 13.70
CA ARG A 234 7.01 15.30 12.88
C ARG A 234 5.93 15.77 11.89
N VAL A 235 5.25 14.84 11.22
CA VAL A 235 4.13 15.17 10.30
C VAL A 235 3.00 15.88 11.07
N ILE A 236 2.60 15.33 12.21
CA ILE A 236 1.52 15.89 13.03
C ILE A 236 1.91 17.28 13.55
N GLN A 237 3.15 17.48 13.99
CA GLN A 237 3.66 18.77 14.44
C GLN A 237 3.50 19.83 13.35
N VAL A 238 3.98 19.57 12.14
CA VAL A 238 3.88 20.52 11.02
C VAL A 238 2.41 20.88 10.73
N ILE A 239 1.52 19.89 10.66
CA ILE A 239 0.10 20.13 10.39
C ILE A 239 -0.53 20.97 11.51
N VAL A 240 -0.29 20.61 12.77
CA VAL A 240 -0.87 21.31 13.93
C VAL A 240 -0.33 22.74 14.04
N VAL A 241 0.97 22.95 13.88
CA VAL A 241 1.57 24.29 13.94
C VAL A 241 1.12 25.15 12.76
N ALA A 242 1.00 24.59 11.54
CA ALA A 242 0.45 25.30 10.38
C ALA A 242 -0.99 25.77 10.64
N ILE A 243 -1.85 24.91 11.21
CA ILE A 243 -3.23 25.26 11.57
C ILE A 243 -3.25 26.32 12.68
N LYS A 244 -2.40 26.18 13.70
CA LYS A 244 -2.29 27.15 14.81
C LYS A 244 -1.85 28.52 14.31
N ASN A 245 -1.00 28.56 13.28
CA ASN A 245 -0.46 29.76 12.66
C ASN A 245 -1.28 30.25 11.45
N ARG A 246 -2.48 29.70 11.21
CA ARG A 246 -3.31 30.03 10.03
C ARG A 246 -3.62 31.53 9.87
N SER A 247 -3.68 32.27 10.97
CA SER A 247 -4.00 33.71 11.01
C SER A 247 -2.79 34.61 10.74
N LEU A 248 -1.57 34.07 10.71
CA LEU A 248 -0.38 34.85 10.40
C LEU A 248 -0.33 35.19 8.91
N GLN A 249 0.17 36.39 8.60
CA GLN A 249 0.46 36.79 7.23
C GLN A 249 1.53 35.88 6.64
N HIS A 250 1.41 35.59 5.35
CA HIS A 250 2.36 34.71 4.68
C HIS A 250 3.65 35.50 4.41
N PRO A 251 4.83 34.95 4.76
CA PRO A 251 6.10 35.65 4.57
C PRO A 251 6.33 35.95 3.09
N SER A 252 6.88 37.13 2.80
CA SER A 252 7.09 37.61 1.43
C SER A 252 8.41 37.11 0.85
N SER A 253 9.33 36.64 1.70
CA SER A 253 10.63 36.08 1.33
C SER A 253 10.84 34.69 1.98
N PRO A 254 11.44 33.71 1.28
CA PRO A 254 11.80 32.40 1.85
C PRO A 254 12.82 32.47 3.00
N GLU A 255 13.53 33.60 3.12
CA GLU A 255 14.57 33.87 4.12
C GLU A 255 14.01 34.18 5.51
N GLU A 256 12.72 34.52 5.62
CA GLU A 256 12.01 34.76 6.90
C GLU A 256 11.60 33.47 7.63
N LEU A 257 11.75 32.31 6.99
CA LEU A 257 11.34 31.02 7.55
C LEU A 257 12.43 30.44 8.47
N TYR A 258 12.00 29.78 9.55
CA TYR A 258 12.92 29.22 10.53
C TYR A 258 13.70 28.01 9.99
N GLU A 259 15.00 28.19 9.80
CA GLU A 259 16.00 27.14 9.67
C GLU A 259 17.15 27.49 10.61
N PRO A 260 17.54 26.64 11.57
CA PRO A 260 18.68 26.94 12.43
C PRO A 260 19.96 27.06 11.58
N GLU A 261 20.71 28.16 11.73
CA GLU A 261 22.07 28.26 11.20
C GLU A 261 22.98 27.27 11.94
N ASP A 262 23.73 26.47 11.17
CA ASP A 262 24.58 25.39 11.69
C ASP A 262 25.69 25.92 12.60
N LYS A 263 25.42 26.05 13.90
CA LYS A 263 26.43 26.04 14.96
C LYS A 263 26.04 25.01 16.01
N GLU A 264 26.77 23.90 16.00
CA GLU A 264 26.89 22.89 17.06
C GLU A 264 25.80 21.81 17.20
N SER A 265 25.37 21.17 16.10
CA SER A 265 24.81 19.81 16.19
C SER A 265 25.35 18.90 15.09
N SER A 266 26.44 18.20 15.41
CA SER A 266 27.03 17.12 14.60
C SER A 266 26.18 15.84 14.56
N ILE A 267 24.83 15.94 14.50
CA ILE A 267 23.91 14.80 14.55
C ILE A 267 22.62 15.04 13.73
N SER A 268 22.71 15.41 12.45
CA SER A 268 21.73 15.01 11.43
C SER A 268 22.15 15.54 10.06
N THR A 269 22.65 14.65 9.21
CA THR A 269 22.86 14.90 7.78
C THR A 269 21.51 14.88 7.04
N ASP A 270 20.55 15.71 7.46
CA ASP A 270 19.34 15.94 6.66
C ASP A 270 19.71 16.95 5.57
N GLN A 271 19.72 16.50 4.31
CA GLN A 271 19.94 17.37 3.16
C GLN A 271 18.91 18.51 3.20
N LYS A 272 19.35 19.77 3.32
CA LYS A 272 18.46 20.95 3.23
C LYS A 272 17.62 20.85 1.96
N ILE A 273 16.31 20.73 2.10
CA ILE A 273 15.38 20.58 0.98
C ILE A 273 15.03 21.99 0.48
N GLN A 274 15.18 22.24 -0.83
CA GLN A 274 14.82 23.54 -1.41
C GLN A 274 13.33 23.82 -1.24
N HIS A 275 13.01 25.07 -0.94
CA HIS A 275 11.64 25.55 -0.75
C HIS A 275 10.77 25.40 -2.01
N THR A 276 9.55 24.88 -1.87
CA THR A 276 8.60 24.71 -2.98
C THR A 276 7.36 25.62 -2.83
N GLU A 277 6.94 26.28 -3.91
CA GLU A 277 5.72 27.11 -3.98
C GLU A 277 4.38 26.34 -3.88
N GLN A 278 4.39 25.00 -3.92
CA GLN A 278 3.18 24.20 -3.75
C GLN A 278 2.86 24.00 -2.25
N PHE A 279 1.56 24.07 -1.89
CA PHE A 279 1.08 23.94 -0.51
C PHE A 279 1.62 25.01 0.47
N ARG A 280 1.67 26.27 0.04
CA ARG A 280 2.14 27.44 0.83
C ARG A 280 1.51 27.64 2.20
N TRP A 281 0.34 27.05 2.44
CA TRP A 281 -0.29 27.11 3.76
C TRP A 281 0.49 26.33 4.83
N LEU A 282 1.28 25.31 4.44
CA LEU A 282 2.13 24.54 5.35
C LEU A 282 3.35 25.35 5.82
N ASP A 283 3.81 26.34 5.04
CA ASP A 283 4.93 27.22 5.40
C ASP A 283 4.65 28.04 6.65
N LYS A 284 3.37 28.22 7.00
CA LYS A 284 2.97 28.85 8.25
C LYS A 284 3.48 28.11 9.49
N ALA A 285 3.82 26.83 9.37
CA ALA A 285 4.43 26.06 10.46
C ALA A 285 5.86 26.51 10.78
N ALA A 286 6.58 27.11 9.83
CA ALA A 286 7.96 27.56 9.99
C ALA A 286 8.09 29.07 10.29
N ILE A 287 6.98 29.75 10.61
CA ILE A 287 6.98 31.16 11.01
C ILE A 287 7.28 31.27 12.51
N LEU A 288 8.34 31.99 12.89
CA LEU A 288 8.55 32.42 14.27
C LEU A 288 7.52 33.50 14.64
N ARG A 289 6.74 33.27 15.70
CA ARG A 289 5.75 34.26 16.19
C ARG A 289 6.38 35.49 16.82
N ASP A 290 7.51 35.32 17.51
CA ASP A 290 8.25 36.37 18.21
C ASP A 290 9.72 35.98 18.29
N SER A 291 10.63 36.92 18.02
CA SER A 291 12.09 36.72 18.09
C SER A 291 12.60 36.30 19.48
N ASN A 292 11.79 36.46 20.52
CA ASN A 292 12.10 36.11 21.92
C ASN A 292 11.58 34.72 22.36
N THR A 293 10.82 34.02 21.52
CA THR A 293 10.29 32.69 21.89
C THR A 293 11.35 31.63 21.63
N LYS A 294 11.72 30.85 22.66
CA LYS A 294 12.65 29.72 22.47
C LYS A 294 12.05 28.72 21.48
N PRO A 295 12.78 28.32 20.42
CA PRO A 295 12.29 27.33 19.48
C PRO A 295 12.11 26.00 20.21
N ALA A 296 10.87 25.51 20.24
CA ALA A 296 10.50 24.26 20.90
C ALA A 296 9.63 23.41 19.94
N PRO A 297 9.73 22.07 20.02
CA PRO A 297 8.80 21.18 19.30
C PRO A 297 7.36 21.60 19.60
N TRP A 298 6.50 21.67 18.58
CA TRP A 298 5.09 22.15 18.65
C TRP A 298 4.87 23.67 18.69
N THR A 299 5.93 24.49 18.66
CA THR A 299 5.81 25.96 18.57
C THR A 299 6.22 26.48 17.21
N VAL A 300 7.31 25.95 16.65
CA VAL A 300 7.86 26.25 15.33
C VAL A 300 8.42 24.95 14.74
N CYS A 301 8.27 24.76 13.43
CA CYS A 301 8.90 23.68 12.67
C CYS A 301 10.00 24.23 11.77
N THR A 302 11.01 23.44 11.44
CA THR A 302 12.05 23.83 10.47
C THR A 302 11.51 23.81 9.04
N VAL A 303 12.03 24.63 8.12
CA VAL A 303 11.67 24.58 6.70
C VAL A 303 11.87 23.18 6.10
N THR A 304 12.97 22.51 6.45
CA THR A 304 13.21 21.12 6.04
C THR A 304 12.04 20.20 6.42
N GLN A 305 11.60 20.19 7.69
CA GLN A 305 10.41 19.42 8.14
C GLN A 305 9.13 19.79 7.39
N VAL A 306 8.92 21.07 7.05
CA VAL A 306 7.73 21.50 6.30
C VAL A 306 7.77 20.98 4.87
N GLU A 307 8.91 21.09 4.19
CA GLU A 307 9.08 20.57 2.83
C GLU A 307 8.95 19.05 2.78
N GLU A 308 9.43 18.33 3.79
CA GLU A 308 9.21 16.89 3.94
C GLU A 308 7.71 16.54 3.92
N VAL A 309 6.88 17.28 4.66
CA VAL A 309 5.43 17.08 4.70
C VAL A 309 4.75 17.50 3.40
N LYS A 310 5.23 18.56 2.74
CA LYS A 310 4.74 18.95 1.40
C LYS A 310 4.98 17.85 0.37
N VAL A 311 6.15 17.20 0.40
CA VAL A 311 6.47 16.08 -0.50
C VAL A 311 5.53 14.91 -0.24
N LEU A 312 5.34 14.52 1.03
CA LEU A 312 4.38 13.46 1.37
C LEU A 312 2.95 13.81 0.91
N THR A 313 2.53 15.06 1.09
CA THR A 313 1.20 15.53 0.68
C THR A 313 1.01 15.43 -0.83
N ARG A 314 2.06 15.71 -1.64
CA ARG A 314 2.04 15.52 -3.10
C ARG A 314 1.87 14.05 -3.51
N MET A 315 2.38 13.12 -2.71
CA MET A 315 2.32 11.69 -3.00
C MET A 315 0.96 11.08 -2.61
N LEU A 316 0.25 11.65 -1.64
CA LEU A 316 -1.00 11.10 -1.11
C LEU A 316 -2.06 10.76 -2.17
N PRO A 317 -2.34 11.60 -3.19
CA PRO A 317 -3.34 11.25 -4.20
C PRO A 317 -2.97 10.00 -5.02
N ILE A 318 -1.69 9.85 -5.37
CA ILE A 318 -1.17 8.65 -6.06
C ILE A 318 -1.34 7.42 -5.16
N ILE A 319 -0.97 7.54 -3.89
CA ILE A 319 -1.08 6.47 -2.91
C ILE A 319 -2.55 6.09 -2.69
N ALA A 320 -3.45 7.08 -2.58
CA ALA A 320 -4.89 6.88 -2.39
C ALA A 320 -5.54 6.13 -3.56
N SER A 321 -5.05 6.30 -4.78
CA SER A 321 -5.54 5.54 -5.94
C SER A 321 -5.38 4.02 -5.78
N THR A 322 -4.46 3.56 -4.93
CA THR A 322 -4.24 2.12 -4.68
C THR A 322 -5.22 1.53 -3.66
N ILE A 323 -6.01 2.35 -2.99
CA ILE A 323 -7.07 1.89 -2.07
C ILE A 323 -8.06 0.99 -2.82
N ILE A 324 -8.47 1.38 -4.04
CA ILE A 324 -9.41 0.59 -4.86
C ILE A 324 -8.80 -0.74 -5.31
N LEU A 325 -7.50 -0.77 -5.62
CA LEU A 325 -6.79 -2.02 -5.91
C LEU A 325 -6.78 -2.94 -4.68
N ASN A 326 -6.53 -2.40 -3.49
CA ASN A 326 -6.61 -3.16 -2.24
C ASN A 326 -8.05 -3.64 -1.93
N THR A 327 -9.08 -2.89 -2.32
CA THR A 327 -10.48 -3.34 -2.25
C THR A 327 -10.74 -4.54 -3.17
N CYS A 328 -10.11 -4.59 -4.35
CA CYS A 328 -10.18 -5.75 -5.24
C CYS A 328 -9.45 -6.96 -4.64
N MET A 329 -8.28 -6.75 -4.02
CA MET A 329 -7.55 -7.79 -3.30
C MET A 329 -8.40 -8.42 -2.17
N ALA A 330 -9.14 -7.59 -1.44
CA ALA A 330 -10.06 -8.06 -0.39
C ALA A 330 -11.11 -9.05 -0.93
N GLN A 331 -11.60 -8.86 -2.17
CA GLN A 331 -12.56 -9.79 -2.79
C GLN A 331 -11.94 -11.11 -3.17
N LEU A 332 -10.73 -11.07 -3.71
CA LEU A 332 -9.97 -12.26 -4.03
C LEU A 332 -9.72 -13.12 -2.78
N GLN A 333 -9.56 -12.50 -1.61
CA GLN A 333 -9.39 -13.24 -0.36
C GLN A 333 -10.70 -13.72 0.29
N THR A 334 -11.85 -13.16 -0.12
CA THR A 334 -13.16 -13.46 0.50
C THR A 334 -14.11 -14.12 -0.49
N PHE A 335 -14.84 -13.35 -1.30
CA PHE A 335 -15.84 -13.91 -2.21
C PHE A 335 -15.25 -14.88 -3.22
N SER A 336 -14.03 -14.65 -3.73
CA SER A 336 -13.41 -15.60 -4.67
C SER A 336 -13.01 -16.92 -4.01
N VAL A 337 -12.70 -16.91 -2.70
CA VAL A 337 -12.49 -18.15 -1.93
C VAL A 337 -13.81 -18.89 -1.74
N THR A 338 -14.88 -18.17 -1.38
CA THR A 338 -16.23 -18.77 -1.32
C THR A 338 -16.67 -19.29 -2.69
N GLN A 339 -16.40 -18.56 -3.77
CA GLN A 339 -16.66 -18.99 -5.15
C GLN A 339 -15.95 -20.30 -5.47
N GLY A 340 -14.66 -20.41 -5.11
CA GLY A 340 -13.89 -21.65 -5.30
C GLY A 340 -14.45 -22.84 -4.52
N TYR A 341 -15.13 -22.63 -3.39
CA TYR A 341 -15.76 -23.70 -2.61
C TYR A 341 -16.95 -24.34 -3.33
N TYR A 342 -17.71 -23.58 -4.13
CA TYR A 342 -18.85 -24.09 -4.93
C TYR A 342 -18.42 -24.60 -6.32
N MET A 343 -17.13 -24.65 -6.62
CA MET A 343 -16.58 -25.13 -7.89
C MET A 343 -16.06 -26.56 -7.76
N ASN A 344 -15.82 -27.22 -8.90
CA ASN A 344 -15.15 -28.52 -8.90
C ASN A 344 -13.66 -28.32 -8.61
N ARG A 345 -13.20 -28.85 -7.48
CA ARG A 345 -11.83 -28.70 -6.95
C ARG A 345 -10.94 -29.92 -7.19
N VAL A 346 -11.43 -30.93 -7.90
CA VAL A 346 -10.71 -32.18 -8.16
C VAL A 346 -9.70 -31.98 -9.29
N LEU A 347 -8.41 -31.96 -8.96
CA LEU A 347 -7.30 -31.96 -9.90
C LEU A 347 -6.74 -33.40 -10.02
N GLY A 348 -7.25 -34.17 -10.97
CA GLY A 348 -6.90 -35.59 -11.09
C GLY A 348 -7.38 -36.39 -9.88
N SER A 349 -6.47 -36.83 -9.02
CA SER A 349 -6.78 -37.57 -7.79
C SER A 349 -6.80 -36.73 -6.51
N PHE A 350 -6.44 -35.43 -6.58
CA PHE A 350 -6.32 -34.56 -5.42
C PHE A 350 -7.37 -33.45 -5.42
N GLU A 351 -8.10 -33.30 -4.32
CA GLU A 351 -9.04 -32.20 -4.14
C GLU A 351 -8.36 -31.00 -3.49
N VAL A 352 -8.25 -29.90 -4.25
CA VAL A 352 -7.58 -28.68 -3.79
C VAL A 352 -8.49 -27.92 -2.80
N PRO A 353 -8.01 -27.52 -1.61
CA PRO A 353 -8.77 -26.64 -0.74
C PRO A 353 -9.08 -25.29 -1.41
N ALA A 354 -10.32 -24.81 -1.34
CA ALA A 354 -10.69 -23.50 -1.90
C ALA A 354 -9.85 -22.33 -1.33
N PRO A 355 -9.51 -22.28 -0.02
CA PRO A 355 -8.63 -21.25 0.52
C PRO A 355 -7.17 -21.34 0.06
N SER A 356 -6.76 -22.42 -0.61
CA SER A 356 -5.43 -22.54 -1.22
C SER A 356 -5.35 -21.90 -2.60
N VAL A 357 -6.48 -21.59 -3.26
CA VAL A 357 -6.49 -20.98 -4.60
C VAL A 357 -5.76 -19.62 -4.65
N PRO A 358 -5.85 -18.74 -3.62
CA PRO A 358 -5.01 -17.54 -3.50
C PRO A 358 -3.49 -17.77 -3.43
N VAL A 359 -2.98 -19.01 -3.56
CA VAL A 359 -1.55 -19.27 -3.81
C VAL A 359 -1.13 -18.87 -5.23
N ILE A 360 -2.06 -18.87 -6.18
CA ILE A 360 -1.77 -18.62 -7.61
C ILE A 360 -1.09 -17.27 -7.82
N PRO A 361 -1.59 -16.13 -7.29
CA PRO A 361 -0.91 -14.84 -7.42
C PRO A 361 0.52 -14.87 -6.87
N LEU A 362 0.75 -15.56 -5.73
CA LEU A 362 2.08 -15.67 -5.13
C LEU A 362 3.08 -16.41 -6.04
N VAL A 363 2.62 -17.49 -6.69
CA VAL A 363 3.43 -18.24 -7.66
C VAL A 363 3.73 -17.37 -8.89
N PHE A 364 2.73 -16.68 -9.42
CA PHE A 364 2.92 -15.76 -10.54
C PHE A 364 3.92 -14.67 -10.19
N ILE A 365 3.77 -13.99 -9.05
CA ILE A 365 4.71 -12.94 -8.61
C ILE A 365 6.14 -13.51 -8.48
N SER A 366 6.28 -14.69 -7.87
CA SER A 366 7.60 -15.32 -7.67
C SER A 366 8.31 -15.67 -8.99
N ILE A 367 7.56 -16.01 -10.03
CA ILE A 367 8.09 -16.32 -11.37
C ILE A 367 8.29 -15.04 -12.19
N LEU A 368 7.35 -14.11 -12.13
CA LEU A 368 7.38 -12.90 -12.96
C LEU A 368 8.41 -11.88 -12.49
N ILE A 369 8.73 -11.78 -11.19
CA ILE A 369 9.76 -10.84 -10.72
C ILE A 369 11.12 -11.12 -11.39
N PRO A 370 11.67 -12.34 -11.39
CA PRO A 370 12.89 -12.64 -12.14
C PRO A 370 12.76 -12.34 -13.63
N ILE A 371 11.63 -12.70 -14.25
CA ILE A 371 11.41 -12.44 -15.69
C ILE A 371 11.43 -10.93 -15.97
N TYR A 372 10.80 -10.15 -15.11
CA TYR A 372 10.74 -8.71 -15.20
C TYR A 372 12.15 -8.09 -15.13
N GLU A 373 12.92 -8.44 -14.12
CA GLU A 373 14.27 -7.89 -13.89
C GLU A 373 15.27 -8.31 -14.97
N PHE A 374 15.26 -9.59 -15.39
CA PHE A 374 16.28 -10.11 -16.30
C PHE A 374 15.93 -9.96 -17.78
N PHE A 375 14.64 -9.90 -18.15
CA PHE A 375 14.23 -9.84 -19.56
C PHE A 375 13.52 -8.53 -19.89
N PHE A 376 12.51 -8.13 -19.10
CA PHE A 376 11.73 -6.94 -19.41
C PHE A 376 12.53 -5.65 -19.22
N VAL A 377 13.23 -5.48 -18.09
CA VAL A 377 13.98 -4.25 -17.80
C VAL A 377 15.09 -3.98 -18.84
N PRO A 378 15.95 -4.95 -19.22
CA PRO A 378 16.97 -4.72 -20.24
C PRO A 378 16.37 -4.37 -21.61
N PHE A 379 15.27 -5.03 -21.99
CA PHE A 379 14.57 -4.76 -23.24
C PHE A 379 13.92 -3.37 -23.23
N ALA A 380 13.19 -3.04 -22.18
CA ALA A 380 12.53 -1.75 -22.02
C ALA A 380 13.56 -0.62 -21.99
N ARG A 381 14.68 -0.79 -21.28
CA ARG A 381 15.78 0.20 -21.25
C ARG A 381 16.36 0.46 -22.64
N LYS A 382 16.44 -0.55 -23.50
CA LYS A 382 16.91 -0.39 -24.89
C LYS A 382 15.96 0.46 -25.74
N ILE A 383 14.67 0.46 -25.42
CA ILE A 383 13.64 1.20 -26.16
C ILE A 383 13.43 2.61 -25.58
N THR A 384 13.32 2.72 -24.26
CA THR A 384 12.93 3.96 -23.58
C THR A 384 14.12 4.82 -23.18
N ASN A 385 15.35 4.30 -23.26
CA ASN A 385 16.58 4.91 -22.73
C ASN A 385 16.51 5.30 -21.24
N HIS A 386 15.50 4.83 -20.50
CA HIS A 386 15.34 5.14 -19.09
C HIS A 386 16.04 4.06 -18.24
N PRO A 387 16.80 4.40 -17.18
CA PRO A 387 17.57 3.43 -16.38
C PRO A 387 16.73 2.29 -15.79
N SER A 388 15.50 2.58 -15.35
CA SER A 388 14.52 1.58 -14.86
C SER A 388 13.65 0.95 -15.97
N GLY A 389 13.89 1.24 -17.25
CA GLY A 389 13.08 0.78 -18.39
C GLY A 389 11.72 1.47 -18.54
N VAL A 390 10.91 1.58 -17.48
CA VAL A 390 9.58 2.24 -17.49
C VAL A 390 9.48 3.13 -16.24
N THR A 391 8.78 4.27 -16.31
CA THR A 391 8.67 5.19 -15.16
C THR A 391 7.85 4.58 -14.02
N GLN A 392 8.08 5.03 -12.77
CA GLN A 392 7.41 4.42 -11.62
C GLN A 392 5.88 4.60 -11.68
N LEU A 393 5.42 5.78 -12.08
CA LEU A 393 4.00 6.06 -12.25
C LEU A 393 3.38 5.27 -13.42
N GLN A 394 4.13 4.97 -14.47
CA GLN A 394 3.64 4.07 -15.52
C GLN A 394 3.45 2.64 -15.00
N ARG A 395 4.38 2.13 -14.17
CA ARG A 395 4.24 0.81 -13.53
C ARG A 395 2.98 0.73 -12.66
N VAL A 396 2.74 1.73 -11.82
CA VAL A 396 1.51 1.81 -11.01
C VAL A 396 0.25 1.87 -11.89
N GLY A 397 0.27 2.66 -12.96
CA GLY A 397 -0.84 2.75 -13.92
C GLY A 397 -1.16 1.41 -14.60
N VAL A 398 -0.13 0.67 -15.03
CA VAL A 398 -0.31 -0.68 -15.62
C VAL A 398 -1.01 -1.61 -14.63
N GLY A 399 -0.59 -1.62 -13.37
CA GLY A 399 -1.24 -2.47 -12.37
C GLY A 399 -2.70 -2.07 -12.11
N LEU A 400 -3.04 -0.78 -12.09
CA LEU A 400 -4.44 -0.33 -11.98
C LEU A 400 -5.29 -0.80 -13.17
N VAL A 401 -4.77 -0.75 -14.40
CA VAL A 401 -5.47 -1.28 -15.60
C VAL A 401 -5.66 -2.79 -15.48
N LEU A 402 -4.63 -3.53 -15.09
CA LEU A 402 -4.73 -4.98 -14.91
C LEU A 402 -5.72 -5.36 -13.81
N SER A 403 -5.90 -4.53 -12.77
CA SER A 403 -6.95 -4.71 -11.76
C SER A 403 -8.36 -4.61 -12.38
N VAL A 404 -8.59 -3.68 -13.33
CA VAL A 404 -9.86 -3.57 -14.08
C VAL A 404 -10.11 -4.86 -14.88
N VAL A 405 -9.10 -5.34 -15.59
CA VAL A 405 -9.18 -6.57 -16.39
C VAL A 405 -9.46 -7.77 -15.48
N SER A 406 -8.79 -7.86 -14.33
CA SER A 406 -9.00 -8.94 -13.36
C SER A 406 -10.43 -8.99 -12.86
N MET A 407 -11.01 -7.86 -12.45
CA MET A 407 -12.39 -7.82 -11.93
C MET A 407 -13.42 -8.10 -13.05
N THR A 408 -13.13 -7.66 -14.28
CA THR A 408 -13.94 -7.98 -15.47
C THR A 408 -13.95 -9.48 -15.74
N VAL A 409 -12.78 -10.13 -15.72
CA VAL A 409 -12.66 -11.59 -15.85
C VAL A 409 -13.40 -12.30 -14.72
N ALA A 410 -13.30 -11.81 -13.48
CA ALA A 410 -14.04 -12.38 -12.36
C ALA A 410 -15.56 -12.34 -12.56
N GLY A 411 -16.07 -11.23 -13.09
CA GLY A 411 -17.48 -11.11 -13.49
C GLY A 411 -17.88 -12.17 -14.53
N PHE A 412 -17.09 -12.34 -15.58
CA PHE A 412 -17.35 -13.37 -16.60
C PHE A 412 -17.29 -14.80 -16.04
N VAL A 413 -16.31 -15.10 -15.18
CA VAL A 413 -16.18 -16.42 -14.55
C VAL A 413 -17.39 -16.72 -13.67
N GLU A 414 -17.91 -15.74 -12.94
CA GLU A 414 -19.11 -15.94 -12.11
C GLU A 414 -20.37 -16.15 -12.95
N VAL A 415 -20.55 -15.39 -14.04
CA VAL A 415 -21.65 -15.62 -15.00
C VAL A 415 -21.59 -17.03 -15.56
N LYS A 416 -20.39 -17.48 -15.96
CA LYS A 416 -20.18 -18.84 -16.46
C LYS A 416 -20.52 -19.90 -15.40
N ARG A 417 -20.05 -19.71 -14.16
CA ARG A 417 -20.31 -20.63 -13.04
C ARG A 417 -21.81 -20.81 -12.82
N LYS A 418 -22.55 -19.70 -12.70
CA LYS A 418 -24.00 -19.70 -12.51
C LYS A 418 -24.75 -20.36 -13.66
N ASN A 419 -24.48 -19.96 -14.90
CA ASN A 419 -25.19 -20.48 -16.06
C ASN A 419 -24.95 -21.97 -16.24
N HIS A 420 -23.72 -22.44 -16.02
CA HIS A 420 -23.39 -23.85 -16.15
C HIS A 420 -24.04 -24.72 -15.06
N ASP A 421 -24.11 -24.21 -13.83
CA ASP A 421 -24.78 -24.92 -12.74
C ASP A 421 -26.29 -25.01 -12.98
N LEU A 422 -26.92 -23.91 -13.41
CA LEU A 422 -28.33 -23.88 -13.79
C LEU A 422 -28.67 -24.77 -14.99
N THR A 423 -27.77 -24.86 -15.98
CA THR A 423 -28.04 -25.57 -17.25
C THR A 423 -27.70 -27.06 -17.18
N TYR A 424 -26.60 -27.42 -16.52
CA TYR A 424 -26.06 -28.78 -16.55
C TYR A 424 -26.05 -29.46 -15.18
N GLY A 425 -26.38 -28.75 -14.09
CA GLY A 425 -26.33 -29.27 -12.71
C GLY A 425 -24.95 -29.74 -12.27
N LYS A 426 -23.89 -29.21 -12.90
CA LYS A 426 -22.49 -29.60 -12.63
C LYS A 426 -21.64 -28.38 -12.34
N PRO A 427 -20.80 -28.41 -11.29
CA PRO A 427 -19.93 -27.29 -10.95
C PRO A 427 -18.80 -27.11 -11.96
N VAL A 428 -18.51 -25.85 -12.31
CA VAL A 428 -17.38 -25.47 -13.17
C VAL A 428 -16.05 -25.74 -12.46
N HIS A 429 -15.01 -26.10 -13.22
CA HIS A 429 -13.69 -26.40 -12.66
C HIS A 429 -13.00 -25.16 -12.05
N VAL A 430 -12.35 -25.32 -10.89
CA VAL A 430 -11.72 -24.23 -10.13
C VAL A 430 -10.61 -23.49 -10.90
N VAL A 431 -10.03 -24.13 -11.92
CA VAL A 431 -8.98 -23.56 -12.80
C VAL A 431 -9.40 -22.24 -13.44
N TRP A 432 -10.70 -21.99 -13.66
CA TRP A 432 -11.17 -20.71 -14.19
C TRP A 432 -10.85 -19.52 -13.26
N LEU A 433 -10.74 -19.73 -11.95
CA LEU A 433 -10.29 -18.68 -11.02
C LEU A 433 -8.82 -18.30 -11.25
N SER A 434 -8.01 -19.17 -11.84
CA SER A 434 -6.60 -18.88 -12.10
C SER A 434 -6.42 -17.65 -12.99
N PHE A 435 -7.37 -17.34 -13.87
CA PHE A 435 -7.29 -16.16 -14.74
C PHE A 435 -7.39 -14.86 -13.95
N GLN A 436 -8.42 -14.69 -13.09
CA GLN A 436 -8.55 -13.48 -12.28
C GLN A 436 -7.38 -13.36 -11.27
N TYR A 437 -7.00 -14.45 -10.61
CA TYR A 437 -5.88 -14.43 -9.66
C TYR A 437 -4.53 -14.18 -10.35
N GLY A 438 -4.28 -14.79 -11.50
CA GLY A 438 -3.06 -14.59 -12.27
C GLY A 438 -2.93 -13.14 -12.72
N ILE A 439 -3.96 -12.58 -13.37
CA ILE A 439 -3.98 -11.19 -13.82
C ILE A 439 -3.79 -10.23 -12.64
N PHE A 440 -4.48 -10.47 -11.52
CA PHE A 440 -4.31 -9.65 -10.32
C PHE A 440 -2.91 -9.77 -9.72
N GLY A 441 -2.30 -10.97 -9.71
CA GLY A 441 -0.92 -11.14 -9.24
C GLY A 441 0.08 -10.34 -10.07
N ILE A 442 -0.12 -10.25 -11.39
CA ILE A 442 0.66 -9.38 -12.28
C ILE A 442 0.40 -7.91 -11.94
N ALA A 443 -0.87 -7.53 -11.76
CA ALA A 443 -1.26 -6.18 -11.38
C ALA A 443 -0.56 -5.72 -10.10
N ASP A 444 -0.62 -6.56 -9.07
CA ASP A 444 -0.05 -6.32 -7.75
C ASP A 444 1.48 -6.20 -7.81
N MET A 445 2.16 -7.07 -8.58
CA MET A 445 3.61 -6.95 -8.82
C MET A 445 3.99 -5.57 -9.37
N PHE A 446 3.31 -5.12 -10.43
CA PHE A 446 3.60 -3.83 -11.06
C PHE A 446 3.31 -2.65 -10.12
N THR A 447 2.19 -2.68 -9.40
CA THR A 447 1.85 -1.61 -8.45
C THR A 447 2.75 -1.59 -7.23
N LEU A 448 3.07 -2.75 -6.65
CA LEU A 448 3.91 -2.86 -5.46
C LEU A 448 5.34 -2.39 -5.75
N VAL A 449 5.95 -2.89 -6.83
CA VAL A 449 7.30 -2.48 -7.25
C VAL A 449 7.31 -1.00 -7.65
N GLY A 450 6.30 -0.55 -8.41
CA GLY A 450 6.16 0.84 -8.83
C GLY A 450 6.03 1.81 -7.65
N LEU A 451 5.16 1.50 -6.69
CA LEU A 451 5.01 2.29 -5.47
C LEU A 451 6.28 2.29 -4.64
N LEU A 452 6.90 1.14 -4.40
CA LEU A 452 8.10 1.05 -3.57
C LEU A 452 9.24 1.89 -4.16
N GLU A 453 9.47 1.81 -5.47
CA GLU A 453 10.47 2.64 -6.15
C GLU A 453 10.12 4.13 -6.12
N PHE A 454 8.83 4.46 -6.35
CA PHE A 454 8.33 5.84 -6.28
C PHE A 454 8.56 6.44 -4.89
N PHE A 455 8.19 5.71 -3.84
CA PHE A 455 8.43 6.14 -2.47
C PHE A 455 9.91 6.29 -2.16
N TYR A 456 10.74 5.34 -2.57
CA TYR A 456 12.16 5.41 -2.25
C TYR A 456 12.86 6.62 -2.89
N LYS A 457 12.45 6.98 -4.11
CA LYS A 457 13.00 8.13 -4.85
C LYS A 457 12.43 9.46 -4.38
N GLU A 458 11.13 9.52 -4.11
CA GLU A 458 10.45 10.79 -3.80
C GLU A 458 10.43 11.09 -2.30
N ALA A 459 10.39 10.09 -1.41
CA ALA A 459 10.32 10.34 0.03
C ALA A 459 11.63 10.93 0.58
N PRO A 460 11.54 11.89 1.52
CA PRO A 460 12.69 12.42 2.24
C PRO A 460 13.50 11.34 2.95
N VAL A 461 14.82 11.55 3.08
CA VAL A 461 15.76 10.54 3.62
C VAL A 461 15.36 10.12 5.04
N GLY A 462 14.97 11.07 5.90
CA GLY A 462 14.49 10.79 7.26
C GLY A 462 13.11 10.13 7.35
N MET A 463 12.36 10.04 6.24
CA MET A 463 10.99 9.55 6.20
C MET A 463 10.80 8.29 5.37
N ARG A 464 11.86 7.72 4.78
CA ARG A 464 11.75 6.50 3.97
C ARG A 464 11.14 5.32 4.74
N SER A 465 11.32 5.26 6.05
CA SER A 465 10.68 4.26 6.93
C SER A 465 9.16 4.39 7.00
N LEU A 466 8.58 5.57 6.72
CA LEU A 466 7.12 5.75 6.63
C LEU A 466 6.51 5.13 5.38
N SER A 467 7.31 4.82 4.35
CA SER A 467 6.82 4.23 3.10
C SER A 467 6.06 2.92 3.35
N THR A 468 6.59 2.04 4.19
CA THR A 468 5.94 0.78 4.55
C THR A 468 4.64 1.00 5.33
N SER A 469 4.56 2.07 6.13
CA SER A 469 3.34 2.45 6.86
C SER A 469 2.23 2.91 5.91
N PHE A 470 2.56 3.60 4.83
CA PHE A 470 1.57 3.98 3.81
C PHE A 470 0.99 2.76 3.09
N THR A 471 1.79 1.72 2.81
CA THR A 471 1.28 0.47 2.24
C THR A 471 0.25 -0.18 3.17
N TRP A 472 0.56 -0.29 4.47
CA TRP A 472 -0.42 -0.82 5.45
C TRP A 472 -1.66 0.07 5.56
N LEU A 473 -1.51 1.39 5.45
CA LEU A 473 -2.63 2.32 5.51
C LEU A 473 -3.58 2.17 4.32
N THR A 474 -3.05 2.11 3.09
CA THR A 474 -3.88 1.93 1.88
C THR A 474 -4.54 0.56 1.87
N GLN A 475 -3.85 -0.47 2.37
CA GLN A 475 -4.42 -1.80 2.51
C GLN A 475 -5.53 -1.80 3.55
N SER A 476 -5.33 -1.15 4.71
CA SER A 476 -6.37 -0.98 5.72
C SER A 476 -7.63 -0.32 5.16
N PHE A 477 -7.48 0.83 4.50
CA PHE A 477 -8.61 1.54 3.90
C PHE A 477 -9.26 0.75 2.77
N GLY A 478 -8.50 0.04 1.95
CA GLY A 478 -9.06 -0.80 0.88
C GLY A 478 -9.97 -1.90 1.41
N TYR A 479 -9.60 -2.52 2.54
CA TYR A 479 -10.38 -3.57 3.18
C TYR A 479 -11.61 -3.02 3.91
N PHE A 480 -11.51 -1.88 4.60
CA PHE A 480 -12.70 -1.24 5.16
C PHE A 480 -13.67 -0.77 4.08
N LEU A 481 -13.14 -0.23 2.98
CA LEU A 481 -13.94 0.22 1.84
C LEU A 481 -14.67 -0.96 1.18
N SER A 482 -14.06 -2.15 1.13
CA SER A 482 -14.75 -3.38 0.72
C SER A 482 -16.00 -3.63 1.55
N SER A 483 -15.90 -3.62 2.88
CA SER A 483 -17.04 -3.83 3.77
C SER A 483 -18.14 -2.79 3.54
N ILE A 484 -17.74 -1.51 3.41
CA ILE A 484 -18.64 -0.40 3.13
C ILE A 484 -19.41 -0.64 1.82
N PHE A 485 -18.73 -1.05 0.75
CA PHE A 485 -19.40 -1.32 -0.52
C PHE A 485 -20.37 -2.49 -0.43
N VAL A 486 -20.01 -3.59 0.23
CA VAL A 486 -20.91 -4.73 0.42
C VAL A 486 -22.18 -4.29 1.18
N ASP A 487 -22.04 -3.51 2.25
CA ASP A 487 -23.18 -3.03 3.05
C ASP A 487 -24.06 -2.04 2.29
N ILE A 488 -23.45 -1.06 1.60
CA ILE A 488 -24.18 -0.07 0.78
C ILE A 488 -24.94 -0.77 -0.33
N ILE A 489 -24.29 -1.66 -1.08
CA ILE A 489 -24.92 -2.37 -2.20
C ILE A 489 -26.07 -3.22 -1.70
N ASN A 490 -25.88 -3.98 -0.62
CA ASN A 490 -26.98 -4.75 -0.01
C ASN A 490 -28.14 -3.84 0.43
N SER A 491 -27.85 -2.70 1.06
CA SER A 491 -28.88 -1.75 1.51
C SER A 491 -29.66 -1.13 0.35
N VAL A 492 -28.97 -0.69 -0.70
CA VAL A 492 -29.59 -0.07 -1.89
C VAL A 492 -30.41 -1.10 -2.65
N THR A 493 -29.83 -2.26 -2.95
CA THR A 493 -30.47 -3.30 -3.78
C THR A 493 -31.67 -3.93 -3.08
N ARG A 494 -31.65 -4.05 -1.75
CA ARG A 494 -32.81 -4.47 -0.95
C ARG A 494 -34.03 -3.56 -1.14
N ARG A 495 -33.82 -2.27 -1.40
CA ARG A 495 -34.92 -1.30 -1.62
C ARG A 495 -35.47 -1.37 -3.04
N THR A 496 -34.61 -1.69 -4.01
CA THR A 496 -34.95 -1.64 -5.45
C THR A 496 -35.48 -2.97 -5.98
N THR A 497 -35.03 -4.11 -5.47
CA THR A 497 -35.40 -5.42 -6.01
C THR A 497 -36.77 -5.87 -5.47
N HIS A 498 -37.63 -6.41 -6.36
CA HIS A 498 -38.96 -6.93 -5.99
C HIS A 498 -38.94 -8.01 -4.88
N SER A 499 -37.85 -8.78 -4.78
CA SER A 499 -37.66 -9.80 -3.74
C SER A 499 -37.32 -9.23 -2.35
N LYS A 500 -37.12 -7.91 -2.23
CA LYS A 500 -36.64 -7.22 -1.02
C LYS A 500 -35.37 -7.86 -0.43
N ARG A 501 -34.49 -8.40 -1.27
CA ARG A 501 -33.19 -8.98 -0.91
C ARG A 501 -32.06 -8.23 -1.61
N GLY A 502 -30.95 -8.03 -0.89
CA GLY A 502 -29.76 -7.41 -1.47
C GLY A 502 -28.99 -8.36 -2.39
N TRP A 503 -28.15 -7.82 -3.27
CA TRP A 503 -27.35 -8.62 -4.21
C TRP A 503 -26.47 -9.68 -3.53
N LEU A 504 -26.00 -9.44 -2.31
CA LEU A 504 -25.09 -10.31 -1.56
C LEU A 504 -25.70 -10.81 -0.23
N ASP A 505 -27.03 -10.74 -0.05
CA ASP A 505 -27.72 -11.05 1.22
C ASP A 505 -28.22 -12.52 1.33
N GLY A 506 -27.92 -13.34 0.34
CA GLY A 506 -28.18 -14.77 0.29
C GLY A 506 -27.35 -15.57 1.29
N LYS A 507 -27.91 -16.71 1.71
CA LYS A 507 -27.23 -17.65 2.64
C LYS A 507 -26.25 -18.54 1.88
N LEU A 508 -26.63 -18.93 0.66
CA LEU A 508 -25.79 -19.65 -0.28
C LEU A 508 -25.24 -18.68 -1.33
N LEU A 509 -24.15 -19.06 -1.99
CA LEU A 509 -23.53 -18.22 -3.01
C LEU A 509 -24.42 -18.07 -4.25
N ASP A 510 -25.13 -19.11 -4.64
CA ASP A 510 -25.96 -19.11 -5.85
C ASP A 510 -27.18 -18.18 -5.77
N GLU A 511 -27.61 -17.88 -4.54
CA GLU A 511 -28.65 -16.89 -4.27
C GLU A 511 -28.15 -15.44 -4.46
N ASN A 512 -26.82 -15.24 -4.50
CA ASN A 512 -26.20 -13.92 -4.59
C ASN A 512 -25.89 -13.54 -6.04
N HIS A 513 -26.06 -12.27 -6.38
CA HIS A 513 -25.60 -11.65 -7.62
C HIS A 513 -24.16 -11.15 -7.50
N LEU A 514 -23.23 -12.07 -7.24
CA LEU A 514 -21.80 -11.76 -7.11
C LEU A 514 -21.21 -11.22 -8.43
N ASP A 515 -21.74 -11.66 -9.57
CA ASP A 515 -21.38 -11.16 -10.90
C ASP A 515 -21.57 -9.63 -11.01
N TYR A 516 -22.71 -9.09 -10.56
CA TYR A 516 -22.97 -7.64 -10.55
C TYR A 516 -22.01 -6.88 -9.64
N PHE A 517 -21.60 -7.49 -8.53
CA PHE A 517 -20.63 -6.87 -7.63
C PHE A 517 -19.23 -6.80 -8.26
N PHE A 518 -18.80 -7.83 -9.00
CA PHE A 518 -17.55 -7.78 -9.75
C PHE A 518 -17.59 -6.75 -10.89
N TRP A 519 -18.72 -6.63 -11.60
CA TRP A 519 -18.91 -5.57 -12.60
C TRP A 519 -18.83 -4.16 -11.98
N PHE A 520 -19.44 -3.96 -10.81
CA PHE A 520 -19.33 -2.71 -10.07
C PHE A 520 -17.86 -2.36 -9.74
N LEU A 521 -17.08 -3.33 -9.24
CA LEU A 521 -15.67 -3.11 -8.92
C LEU A 521 -14.80 -2.88 -10.16
N ALA A 522 -15.13 -3.51 -11.29
CA ALA A 522 -14.46 -3.24 -12.56
C ALA A 522 -14.68 -1.79 -13.03
N ILE A 523 -15.92 -1.31 -13.00
CA ILE A 523 -16.27 0.08 -13.36
C ILE A 523 -15.62 1.06 -12.38
N LEU A 524 -15.67 0.79 -11.08
CA LEU A 524 -15.05 1.64 -10.07
C LEU A 524 -13.53 1.71 -10.23
N SER A 525 -12.89 0.57 -10.53
CA SER A 525 -11.45 0.52 -10.81
C SER A 525 -11.08 1.31 -12.08
N LEU A 526 -11.95 1.30 -13.09
CA LEU A 526 -11.76 2.08 -14.31
C LEU A 526 -11.86 3.59 -14.03
N LEU A 527 -12.86 4.02 -13.26
CA LEU A 527 -13.00 5.41 -12.83
C LEU A 527 -11.79 5.85 -11.98
N ASN A 528 -11.32 4.97 -11.09
CA ASN A 528 -10.13 5.20 -10.29
C ASN A 528 -8.86 5.34 -11.15
N PHE A 529 -8.73 4.57 -12.23
CA PHE A 529 -7.62 4.72 -13.17
C PHE A 529 -7.62 6.11 -13.85
N PHE A 530 -8.78 6.64 -14.27
CA PHE A 530 -8.85 7.99 -14.81
C PHE A 530 -8.52 9.07 -13.76
N ASN A 531 -8.98 8.88 -12.51
CA ASN A 531 -8.60 9.75 -11.41
C ASN A 531 -7.08 9.71 -11.15
N TYR A 532 -6.49 8.51 -11.18
CA TYR A 532 -5.05 8.33 -11.09
C TYR A 532 -4.29 9.06 -12.20
N LEU A 533 -4.75 8.98 -13.46
CA LEU A 533 -4.11 9.69 -14.57
C LEU A 533 -4.10 11.21 -14.36
N TYR A 534 -5.21 11.76 -13.86
CA TYR A 534 -5.27 13.18 -13.50
C TYR A 534 -4.18 13.53 -12.47
N TRP A 535 -4.10 12.81 -11.35
CA TRP A 535 -3.08 13.08 -10.33
C TRP A 535 -1.65 12.80 -10.78
N ALA A 536 -1.43 11.75 -11.58
CA ALA A 536 -0.14 11.42 -12.14
C ALA A 536 0.36 12.50 -13.11
N SER A 537 -0.53 13.11 -13.89
CA SER A 537 -0.19 14.25 -14.76
C SER A 537 0.09 15.55 -13.98
N TRP A 538 -0.53 15.70 -12.81
CA TRP A 538 -0.32 16.83 -11.91
C TRP A 538 0.97 16.70 -11.09
N TYR A 539 1.44 15.47 -10.86
CA TYR A 539 2.61 15.18 -10.04
C TYR A 539 3.90 15.67 -10.70
N LYS A 540 4.68 16.46 -9.95
CA LYS A 540 6.02 16.90 -10.35
C LYS A 540 7.06 16.11 -9.59
N TYR A 541 7.91 15.38 -10.32
CA TYR A 541 9.05 14.65 -9.75
C TYR A 541 10.02 15.61 -9.06
N LYS A 542 10.66 15.12 -8.00
CA LYS A 542 11.77 15.84 -7.37
C LYS A 542 12.92 16.00 -8.38
N GLN A 543 13.44 17.22 -8.54
CA GLN A 543 14.65 17.44 -9.32
C GLN A 543 15.84 16.82 -8.57
N GLU A 544 16.51 15.84 -9.18
CA GLU A 544 17.82 15.45 -8.71
C GLU A 544 18.76 16.62 -8.98
N ASN A 545 19.21 17.28 -7.91
CA ASN A 545 20.37 18.15 -7.99
C ASN A 545 21.53 17.27 -8.44
N VAL A 546 21.84 17.30 -9.73
CA VAL A 546 23.16 16.94 -10.23
C VAL A 546 24.10 17.94 -9.59
N SER A 547 24.52 17.65 -8.36
CA SER A 547 25.66 18.32 -7.79
C SER A 547 26.77 18.10 -8.80
N SER A 548 27.19 19.20 -9.42
CA SER A 548 28.40 19.34 -10.19
C SER A 548 29.57 18.90 -9.30
N SER A 549 29.76 17.60 -9.18
CA SER A 549 31.02 16.99 -8.79
C SER A 549 31.89 17.04 -10.04
N ALA A 550 32.20 18.26 -10.46
CA ALA A 550 33.29 18.54 -11.37
C ALA A 550 34.61 18.45 -10.60
N ASP A 551 34.84 17.31 -9.93
CA ASP A 551 36.17 16.87 -9.57
C ASP A 551 36.53 15.80 -10.59
N GLY A 552 37.03 16.28 -11.73
CA GLY A 552 37.54 15.45 -12.80
C GLY A 552 38.72 14.63 -12.30
N ILE A 553 38.49 13.36 -11.99
CA ILE A 553 39.55 12.36 -12.06
C ILE A 553 39.67 11.98 -13.54
N CYS A 554 40.54 12.71 -14.26
CA CYS A 554 41.02 12.29 -15.57
C CYS A 554 41.85 11.02 -15.39
N TRP A 555 41.35 9.88 -15.88
CA TRP A 555 42.24 8.80 -16.27
C TRP A 555 42.82 9.18 -17.64
N SER A 556 44.14 9.37 -17.69
CA SER A 556 44.86 9.47 -18.95
C SER A 556 44.78 8.14 -19.68
N THR A 557 44.16 8.10 -20.86
CA THR A 557 44.74 7.55 -22.11
C THR A 557 43.68 7.53 -23.22
N ASN A 558 43.84 8.45 -24.19
CA ASN A 558 43.38 8.40 -25.59
C ASN A 558 42.22 7.46 -25.96
N ALA A 559 40.99 7.99 -26.02
CA ALA A 559 40.03 7.70 -27.10
C ALA A 559 38.88 8.74 -27.09
N MET A 560 38.66 9.35 -28.26
CA MET A 560 37.62 10.30 -28.70
C MET A 560 36.35 10.43 -27.83
N CYS A 561 36.10 11.65 -27.31
CA CYS A 561 34.78 12.10 -26.87
C CYS A 561 33.93 12.52 -28.09
N ALA A 562 32.78 11.89 -28.29
CA ALA A 562 31.71 12.39 -29.15
C ALA A 562 30.66 13.12 -28.30
N PRO A 563 30.20 14.34 -28.66
CA PRO A 563 29.12 15.00 -27.94
C PRO A 563 27.77 14.42 -28.38
N GLN A 564 26.96 13.91 -27.45
CA GLN A 564 25.55 13.58 -27.72
C GLN A 564 24.61 14.59 -27.06
N SER A 565 24.11 15.47 -27.93
CA SER A 565 22.74 15.98 -28.06
C SER A 565 22.07 16.66 -26.85
N LEU A 566 22.01 17.99 -26.94
CA LEU A 566 20.91 18.80 -26.40
C LEU A 566 19.57 18.35 -27.02
N SER A 567 18.59 17.99 -26.20
CA SER A 567 17.19 17.97 -26.64
C SER A 567 16.62 19.37 -26.55
N ALA A 568 16.22 19.90 -27.69
CA ALA A 568 15.54 21.17 -27.87
C ALA A 568 14.12 21.15 -27.26
N SER A 569 13.84 22.14 -26.41
CA SER A 569 12.50 22.73 -26.28
C SER A 569 12.63 24.10 -25.59
N GLY A 570 12.78 25.12 -26.42
CA GLY A 570 12.87 26.51 -26.00
C GLY A 570 13.40 27.35 -27.15
N VAL A 571 12.55 27.64 -28.14
CA VAL A 571 12.87 28.64 -29.16
C VAL A 571 12.96 30.00 -28.45
N PRO A 572 14.11 30.68 -28.45
CA PRO A 572 14.21 32.05 -27.98
C PRO A 572 13.67 33.00 -29.06
N LEU A 573 12.90 34.01 -28.65
CA LEU A 573 12.66 35.19 -29.46
C LEU A 573 14.02 35.79 -29.86
N PHE A 574 14.31 35.79 -31.15
CA PHE A 574 15.45 36.52 -31.70
C PHE A 574 15.20 38.03 -31.55
N LYS A 575 16.14 38.68 -30.87
CA LYS A 575 16.40 40.11 -30.90
C LYS A 575 17.34 40.33 -32.09
N GLU A 576 16.90 41.03 -33.12
CA GLU A 576 17.79 41.46 -34.21
C GLU A 576 18.61 42.69 -33.77
N PRO A 577 19.88 42.80 -34.21
CA PRO A 577 20.74 43.94 -33.96
C PRO A 577 20.52 45.08 -34.95
N ASP A 578 20.72 46.31 -34.46
CA ASP A 578 20.86 47.53 -35.27
C ASP A 578 22.04 47.42 -36.23
N ASP A 579 21.84 47.78 -37.50
CA ASP A 579 22.78 48.58 -38.28
C ASP A 579 22.05 49.31 -39.42
N GLN A 580 22.42 50.58 -39.62
CA GLN A 580 21.80 51.58 -40.48
C GLN A 580 21.99 51.31 -41.98
N ALA A 581 20.96 51.58 -42.79
CA ALA A 581 20.93 52.62 -43.85
C ALA A 581 20.09 52.26 -45.09
N ASP A 582 19.28 53.24 -45.48
CA ASP A 582 18.79 53.61 -46.81
C ASP A 582 17.68 52.84 -47.58
N GLN A 583 16.59 53.62 -47.74
CA GLN A 583 15.82 53.91 -48.96
C GLN A 583 14.68 52.98 -49.43
N ASN A 584 13.47 53.56 -49.32
CA ASN A 584 12.42 53.68 -50.33
C ASN A 584 12.16 52.49 -51.26
N GLU A 585 10.96 51.86 -51.15
CA GLU A 585 9.91 51.99 -52.18
C GLU A 585 8.67 51.12 -51.89
N ALA A 586 7.51 51.70 -52.25
CA ALA A 586 6.33 51.04 -52.83
C ALA A 586 5.55 49.95 -52.06
N ARG A 587 4.67 50.43 -51.17
CA ARG A 587 3.20 50.51 -51.38
C ARG A 587 2.50 49.33 -52.12
N LYS A 588 1.50 48.79 -51.40
CA LYS A 588 0.18 48.22 -51.83
C LYS A 588 0.10 46.71 -52.13
N THR A 589 -0.24 45.99 -51.08
CA THR A 589 -1.04 44.76 -51.07
C THR A 589 -2.41 44.98 -51.72
N ARG A 590 -2.72 44.17 -52.74
CA ARG A 590 -4.08 43.94 -53.26
C ARG A 590 -4.16 42.51 -53.77
N THR A 591 -4.71 41.59 -52.98
CA THR A 591 -5.34 40.39 -53.56
C THR A 591 -6.37 39.79 -52.59
N THR A 592 -7.65 39.92 -52.94
CA THR A 592 -8.73 39.06 -52.47
C THR A 592 -9.51 38.60 -53.68
N ALA A 593 -9.50 37.29 -53.92
CA ALA A 593 -10.39 36.51 -54.77
C ALA A 593 -10.02 35.04 -54.46
N THR A 594 -10.89 34.08 -54.23
CA THR A 594 -12.33 33.95 -54.47
C THR A 594 -12.77 32.59 -53.89
N ASN A 595 -14.09 32.43 -53.76
CA ASN A 595 -14.90 31.23 -53.54
C ASN A 595 -15.29 30.95 -52.08
N GLY A 596 -16.57 30.97 -51.70
CA GLY A 596 -17.79 31.19 -52.46
C GLY A 596 -18.95 30.35 -51.91
N ASN A 597 -20.06 31.04 -51.63
CA ASN A 597 -21.45 30.59 -51.46
C ASN A 597 -21.82 29.88 -50.15
N GLY A 598 -22.91 30.24 -49.46
CA GLY A 598 -23.98 31.21 -49.73
C GLY A 598 -24.84 31.41 -48.45
N ILE A 599 -25.35 32.62 -48.21
CA ILE A 599 -26.78 33.02 -48.34
C ILE A 599 -27.63 32.51 -47.14
N VAL A 600 -28.40 33.29 -46.37
CA VAL A 600 -28.86 34.69 -46.34
C VAL A 600 -29.53 34.92 -44.98
N GLY A 601 -29.56 36.17 -44.50
CA GLY A 601 -30.72 36.73 -43.77
C GLY A 601 -30.50 37.11 -42.30
N ASN A 602 -30.29 38.41 -42.05
CA ASN A 602 -31.10 39.30 -41.19
C ASN A 602 -31.76 38.68 -39.93
N ASP A 603 -31.69 39.24 -38.71
CA ASP A 603 -31.84 40.64 -38.31
C ASP A 603 -31.41 40.84 -36.83
N GLU A 604 -30.99 42.06 -36.52
CA GLU A 604 -31.21 42.83 -35.27
C GLU A 604 -31.86 42.14 -34.05
N LYS A 605 -31.18 42.11 -32.89
CA LYS A 605 -31.30 43.15 -31.82
C LYS A 605 -30.59 42.72 -30.53
N SER A 606 -29.90 43.69 -29.97
CA SER A 606 -29.23 43.71 -28.67
C SER A 606 -30.20 43.84 -27.50
N THR A 607 -29.66 43.50 -26.30
CA THR A 607 -30.03 43.99 -24.94
C THR A 607 -31.41 43.57 -24.45
N GLU A 608 -31.71 43.21 -23.21
CA GLU A 608 -31.15 43.18 -21.84
C GLU A 608 -32.30 42.42 -21.09
N GLU A 609 -32.15 41.59 -20.06
CA GLU A 609 -31.76 41.85 -18.68
C GLU A 609 -32.39 40.70 -17.85
N ALA A 610 -31.93 40.60 -16.60
CA ALA A 610 -32.36 39.72 -15.51
C ALA A 610 -33.88 39.43 -15.37
N ASN A 611 -34.25 38.26 -14.82
CA ASN A 611 -34.53 38.08 -13.39
C ASN A 611 -34.96 36.64 -13.06
N GLY A 612 -34.87 36.29 -11.77
CA GLY A 612 -35.05 34.95 -11.23
C GLY A 612 -36.49 34.50 -10.89
N LYS A 613 -36.52 33.35 -10.21
CA LYS A 613 -37.65 32.61 -9.57
C LYS A 613 -38.54 31.87 -10.59
N SER A 614 -38.91 30.60 -10.39
CA SER A 614 -39.16 29.81 -9.17
C SER A 614 -38.73 28.35 -9.33
#